data_AF-A0A7L2N6G3-F1
#
_entry.id   AF-A0A7L2N6G3-F1
#
_cell.length_a   1.000
_cell.length_b   1.000
_cell.length_c   1.000
_cell.angle_alpha   90.00
_cell.angle_beta   90.00
_cell.angle_gamma   90.00
#
_symmetry.space_group_name_H-M   'P 1'
#
loop_
_entity.id
_entity.type
_entity.pdbx_description
1 polymer ?
#
loop_
_entity_poly.entity_id
_entity_poly.type
_entity_poly.pdbx_seq_one_letter_code
_entity_poly.pdbx_strand_id
1 'polypeptide(L)'
;PQTDGRYINYCPDGWSYYKLSCFKYFPEPRTWEEAEAQCQDTKKGAHLAWVEDAREAATLRRTISYYQRVQPVWIGLQKSKESQAWQWTSGKEYSSTRWMPGNGARGGDCAALTHHSGFSVWASAECSAKHHYVCKFYP
;
A
#
# COMPACT_ATOMS: atom_id res chain seq x y z
N PRO A 1 22.52 -27.64 -19.71
CA PRO A 1 22.70 -26.92 -18.43
C PRO A 1 23.11 -25.46 -18.69
N GLN A 2 22.12 -24.60 -18.88
CA GLN A 2 22.33 -23.15 -19.03
C GLN A 2 21.86 -22.49 -17.74
N THR A 3 22.72 -21.67 -17.19
CA THR A 3 22.66 -21.02 -15.89
C THR A 3 21.44 -20.10 -15.77
N ASP A 4 20.41 -20.56 -15.06
CA ASP A 4 19.29 -19.73 -14.62
C ASP A 4 19.73 -18.90 -13.41
N GLY A 5 20.30 -17.72 -13.69
CA GLY A 5 20.85 -16.80 -12.71
C GLY A 5 20.37 -15.38 -12.96
N ARG A 6 19.05 -15.18 -13.01
CA ARG A 6 18.47 -13.83 -13.14
C ARG A 6 18.30 -13.21 -11.76
N TYR A 7 19.36 -12.60 -11.24
CA TYR A 7 19.25 -11.67 -10.11
C TYR A 7 18.39 -10.47 -10.55
N ILE A 8 17.09 -10.47 -10.25
CA ILE A 8 16.20 -9.31 -10.51
C ILE A 8 16.47 -8.27 -9.40
N ASN A 9 17.57 -7.52 -9.54
CA ASN A 9 17.95 -6.46 -8.60
C ASN A 9 17.19 -5.14 -8.83
N TYR A 10 16.19 -5.11 -9.72
CA TYR A 10 15.48 -3.88 -10.10
C TYR A 10 14.00 -4.16 -10.38
N CYS A 11 13.15 -3.22 -9.98
CA CYS A 11 11.73 -3.28 -10.30
C CYS A 11 11.49 -3.14 -11.81
N PRO A 12 10.40 -3.71 -12.35
CA PRO A 12 9.97 -3.48 -13.72
C PRO A 12 9.71 -1.99 -13.99
N ASP A 13 9.70 -1.61 -15.26
CA ASP A 13 9.45 -0.22 -15.67
C ASP A 13 8.15 0.35 -15.08
N GLY A 14 8.24 1.59 -14.60
CA GLY A 14 7.14 2.30 -13.95
C GLY A 14 6.85 1.88 -12.51
N TRP A 15 7.69 1.05 -11.89
CA TRP A 15 7.67 0.78 -10.45
C TRP A 15 8.85 1.47 -9.74
N SER A 16 8.56 2.15 -8.65
CA SER A 16 9.57 2.71 -7.74
C SER A 16 10.24 1.60 -6.96
N TYR A 17 11.57 1.57 -6.99
CA TYR A 17 12.38 0.56 -6.29
C TYR A 17 12.90 1.09 -4.95
N TYR A 18 12.73 0.28 -3.89
CA TYR A 18 13.47 0.44 -2.65
C TYR A 18 13.87 -0.92 -2.06
N LYS A 19 15.16 -1.26 -2.16
CA LYS A 19 15.78 -2.53 -1.71
C LYS A 19 15.14 -3.79 -2.28
N LEU A 20 14.13 -4.36 -1.62
CA LEU A 20 13.43 -5.55 -2.10
C LEU A 20 11.99 -5.22 -2.46
N SER A 21 11.51 -4.01 -2.23
CA SER A 21 10.10 -3.67 -2.41
C SER A 21 9.91 -2.81 -3.65
N CYS A 22 9.01 -3.26 -4.52
CA CYS A 22 8.58 -2.52 -5.69
C CYS A 22 7.23 -1.87 -5.42
N PHE A 23 7.16 -0.54 -5.48
CA PHE A 23 5.94 0.23 -5.28
C PHE A 23 5.48 0.89 -6.57
N LYS A 24 4.17 0.88 -6.85
CA LYS A 24 3.62 1.62 -8.00
C LYS A 24 2.32 2.32 -7.62
N TYR A 25 2.27 3.61 -7.92
CA TYR A 25 1.10 4.43 -7.72
C TYR A 25 0.18 4.38 -8.94
N PHE A 26 -1.12 4.27 -8.68
CA PHE A 26 -2.16 4.25 -9.69
C PHE A 26 -3.12 5.42 -9.45
N PRO A 27 -3.23 6.35 -10.42
CA PRO A 27 -4.09 7.52 -10.28
C PRO A 27 -5.57 7.25 -10.57
N GLU A 28 -5.94 6.05 -11.01
CA GLU A 28 -7.34 5.74 -11.35
C GLU A 28 -8.13 5.35 -10.09
N PRO A 29 -9.15 6.12 -9.68
CA PRO A 29 -9.85 5.85 -8.42
C PRO A 29 -10.64 4.53 -8.45
N ARG A 30 -10.49 3.72 -7.41
CA ARG A 30 -11.15 2.41 -7.25
C ARG A 30 -11.60 2.17 -5.82
N THR A 31 -12.56 1.28 -5.61
CA THR A 31 -12.83 0.75 -4.27
C THR A 31 -11.61 0.02 -3.73
N TRP A 32 -11.56 -0.22 -2.42
CA TRP A 32 -10.42 -0.93 -1.84
C TRP A 32 -10.27 -2.33 -2.45
N GLU A 33 -11.37 -3.07 -2.60
CA GLU A 33 -11.36 -4.41 -3.19
C GLU A 33 -10.98 -4.40 -4.68
N GLU A 34 -11.46 -3.44 -5.46
CA GLU A 34 -11.10 -3.27 -6.87
C GLU A 34 -9.61 -2.92 -7.05
N ALA A 35 -9.07 -2.12 -6.13
CA ALA A 35 -7.66 -1.74 -6.13
C ALA A 35 -6.74 -2.93 -5.78
N GLU A 36 -7.13 -3.74 -4.79
CA GLU A 36 -6.43 -4.98 -4.44
C GLU A 36 -6.40 -5.96 -5.61
N ALA A 37 -7.55 -6.21 -6.24
CA ALA A 37 -7.63 -7.09 -7.40
C ALA A 37 -6.71 -6.60 -8.54
N GLN A 38 -6.68 -5.29 -8.81
CA GLN A 38 -5.79 -4.73 -9.82
C GLN A 38 -4.31 -4.90 -9.49
N CYS A 39 -3.93 -4.76 -8.21
CA CYS A 39 -2.55 -5.00 -7.82
C CYS A 39 -2.15 -6.45 -8.15
N GLN A 40 -3.00 -7.41 -7.78
CA GLN A 40 -2.78 -8.84 -8.05
C GLN A 40 -2.70 -9.15 -9.55
N ASP A 41 -3.54 -8.50 -10.38
CA ASP A 41 -3.53 -8.65 -11.83
C ASP A 41 -2.30 -8.02 -12.51
N THR A 42 -1.78 -6.92 -11.94
CA THR A 42 -0.67 -6.19 -12.56
C THR A 42 0.65 -6.97 -12.46
N LYS A 43 0.87 -7.69 -11.37
CA LYS A 43 2.09 -8.46 -11.15
C LYS A 43 1.82 -9.60 -10.17
N LYS A 44 2.32 -10.80 -10.49
CA LYS A 44 2.27 -11.95 -9.58
C LYS A 44 2.88 -11.58 -8.22
N GLY A 45 2.11 -11.77 -7.14
CA GLY A 45 2.51 -11.46 -5.77
C GLY A 45 2.41 -9.98 -5.40
N ALA A 46 1.83 -9.14 -6.26
CA ALA A 46 1.51 -7.76 -5.92
C ALA A 46 0.17 -7.65 -5.21
N HIS A 47 0.14 -6.77 -4.22
CA HIS A 47 -1.02 -6.45 -3.40
C HIS A 47 -1.03 -4.93 -3.18
N LEU A 48 -2.11 -4.39 -2.63
CA LEU A 48 -2.08 -3.05 -2.05
C LEU A 48 -0.95 -2.96 -1.02
N ALA A 49 -0.30 -1.80 -0.97
CA ALA A 49 0.97 -1.66 -0.28
C ALA A 49 0.86 -1.91 1.22
N TRP A 50 1.65 -2.85 1.73
CA TRP A 50 1.90 -3.04 3.15
C TRP A 50 3.28 -2.50 3.54
N VAL A 51 3.48 -2.28 4.84
CA VAL A 51 4.72 -1.73 5.39
C VAL A 51 5.24 -2.62 6.51
N GLU A 52 6.51 -2.95 6.46
CA GLU A 52 7.18 -3.80 7.45
C GLU A 52 8.23 -3.06 8.27
N ASP A 53 8.72 -1.91 7.79
CA ASP A 53 9.67 -1.08 8.51
C ASP A 53 9.54 0.42 8.18
N ALA A 54 10.28 1.25 8.90
CA ALA A 54 10.26 2.71 8.74
C ALA A 54 10.74 3.20 7.37
N ARG A 55 11.63 2.45 6.71
CA ARG A 55 12.15 2.82 5.39
C ARG A 55 11.14 2.52 4.30
N GLU A 56 10.36 1.44 4.43
CA GLU A 56 9.22 1.17 3.55
C GLU A 56 8.15 2.25 3.70
N ALA A 57 7.80 2.65 4.92
CA ALA A 57 6.85 3.75 5.16
C ALA A 57 7.29 5.05 4.46
N ALA A 58 8.58 5.40 4.58
CA ALA A 58 9.15 6.58 3.92
C ALA A 58 9.11 6.45 2.39
N THR A 59 9.35 5.26 1.84
CA THR A 59 9.31 5.00 0.39
C THR A 59 7.90 5.09 -0.15
N LEU A 60 6.93 4.48 0.54
CA LEU A 60 5.50 4.58 0.21
C LEU A 60 5.07 6.06 0.17
N ARG A 61 5.38 6.82 1.22
CA ARG A 61 5.09 8.26 1.28
C ARG A 61 5.72 9.03 0.11
N ARG A 62 7.00 8.79 -0.22
CA ARG A 62 7.67 9.44 -1.36
C ARG A 62 7.03 9.09 -2.68
N THR A 63 6.68 7.81 -2.88
CA THR A 63 6.01 7.33 -4.09
C THR A 63 4.68 8.05 -4.29
N ILE A 64 3.87 8.18 -3.23
CA ILE A 64 2.60 8.91 -3.28
C ILE A 64 2.84 10.41 -3.50
N SER A 65 3.73 11.00 -2.72
CA SER A 65 4.03 12.44 -2.73
C SER A 65 4.72 12.89 -4.01
N TYR A 66 5.19 11.98 -4.86
CA TYR A 66 5.63 12.32 -6.21
C TYR A 66 4.43 12.69 -7.08
N TYR A 67 3.38 11.85 -7.10
CA TYR A 67 2.22 11.97 -8.01
C TYR A 67 0.99 12.68 -7.43
N GLN A 68 0.82 12.73 -6.10
CA GLN A 68 -0.40 13.15 -5.44
C GLN A 68 -0.14 14.26 -4.43
N ARG A 69 -1.11 15.18 -4.26
CA ARG A 69 -1.05 16.29 -3.30
C ARG A 69 -2.32 16.47 -2.46
N VAL A 70 -3.46 15.93 -2.89
CA VAL A 70 -4.77 16.22 -2.30
C VAL A 70 -5.64 14.98 -2.09
N GLN A 71 -5.71 14.06 -3.06
CA GLN A 71 -6.60 12.91 -2.96
C GLN A 71 -6.09 11.88 -1.94
N PRO A 72 -6.98 11.23 -1.16
CA PRO A 72 -6.63 10.08 -0.35
C PRO A 72 -6.11 8.93 -1.22
N VAL A 73 -5.27 8.08 -0.62
CA VAL A 73 -4.64 6.95 -1.33
C VAL A 73 -4.77 5.68 -0.52
N TRP A 74 -5.40 4.66 -1.10
CA TRP A 74 -5.52 3.33 -0.50
C TRP A 74 -4.15 2.69 -0.27
N ILE A 75 -4.06 2.01 0.87
CA ILE A 75 -2.97 1.12 1.24
C ILE A 75 -3.55 -0.24 1.63
N GLY A 76 -2.70 -1.25 1.73
CA GLY A 76 -3.12 -2.64 1.95
C GLY A 76 -3.50 -2.92 3.39
N LEU A 77 -4.19 -2.02 4.08
CA LEU A 77 -4.64 -2.20 5.46
C LEU A 77 -6.17 -2.22 5.50
N GLN A 78 -6.73 -3.31 6.02
CA GLN A 78 -8.16 -3.54 6.19
C GLN A 78 -8.44 -4.12 7.58
N LYS A 79 -9.61 -3.82 8.14
CA LYS A 79 -10.07 -4.45 9.38
C LYS A 79 -10.63 -5.83 9.08
N SER A 80 -10.14 -6.84 9.80
CA SER A 80 -10.69 -8.20 9.73
C SER A 80 -12.12 -8.21 10.26
N LYS A 81 -13.03 -8.87 9.53
CA LYS A 81 -14.41 -9.07 9.95
C LYS A 81 -14.51 -9.92 11.22
N GLU A 82 -13.58 -10.86 11.40
CA GLU A 82 -13.58 -11.81 12.51
C GLU A 82 -12.96 -11.22 13.77
N SER A 83 -11.70 -10.79 13.70
CA SER A 83 -10.97 -10.32 14.89
C SER A 83 -11.21 -8.85 15.21
N GLN A 84 -11.82 -8.09 14.30
CA GLN A 84 -11.94 -6.63 14.36
C GLN A 84 -10.57 -5.90 14.45
N ALA A 85 -9.48 -6.62 14.21
CA ALA A 85 -8.13 -6.08 14.17
C ALA A 85 -7.75 -5.61 12.77
N TRP A 86 -6.90 -4.60 12.68
CA TRP A 86 -6.34 -4.15 11.41
C TRP A 86 -5.27 -5.14 10.94
N GLN A 87 -5.33 -5.51 9.66
CA GLN A 87 -4.44 -6.48 9.03
C GLN A 87 -3.92 -5.94 7.70
N TRP A 88 -2.64 -6.20 7.45
CA TRP A 88 -2.02 -5.94 6.16
C TRP A 88 -2.41 -7.02 5.14
N THR A 89 -2.40 -6.67 3.86
CA THR A 89 -2.56 -7.60 2.72
C THR A 89 -1.49 -8.70 2.68
N SER A 90 -0.37 -8.51 3.37
CA SER A 90 0.63 -9.57 3.60
C SER A 90 0.17 -10.65 4.59
N GLY A 91 -0.98 -10.49 5.23
CA GLY A 91 -1.52 -11.35 6.28
C GLY A 91 -1.00 -11.03 7.69
N LYS A 92 -0.05 -10.10 7.83
CA LYS A 92 0.44 -9.68 9.14
C LYS A 92 -0.53 -8.72 9.82
N GLU A 93 -0.78 -8.92 11.11
CA GLU A 93 -1.52 -7.95 11.90
C GLU A 93 -0.79 -6.61 11.95
N TYR A 94 -1.55 -5.52 11.88
CA TYR A 94 -1.03 -4.20 12.11
C TYR A 94 -0.80 -3.99 13.61
N SER A 95 0.46 -3.85 13.97
CA SER A 95 0.81 -3.20 15.24
C SER A 95 0.83 -1.69 15.02
N SER A 96 0.38 -0.92 16.01
CA SER A 96 0.51 0.54 15.99
C SER A 96 2.00 0.92 16.05
N THR A 97 2.65 0.87 14.89
CA THR A 97 4.08 1.10 14.77
C THR A 97 4.35 2.59 14.74
N ARG A 98 5.51 3.01 15.25
CA ARG A 98 5.95 4.41 15.21
C ARG A 98 6.07 4.97 13.78
N TRP A 99 6.00 4.14 12.76
CA TRP A 99 6.36 4.50 11.39
C TRP A 99 5.17 4.92 10.54
N MET A 100 3.98 4.43 10.86
CA MET A 100 2.76 4.74 10.11
C MET A 100 1.53 4.65 11.03
N PRO A 101 1.37 5.64 11.93
CA PRO A 101 0.28 5.65 12.88
C PRO A 101 -1.06 5.88 12.18
N GLY A 102 -2.14 5.40 12.81
CA GLY A 102 -3.50 5.76 12.45
C GLY A 102 -3.91 7.05 13.16
N ASN A 103 -4.72 7.88 12.51
CA ASN A 103 -5.22 9.13 13.10
C ASN A 103 -6.32 8.92 14.17
N GLY A 104 -6.75 7.68 14.41
CA GLY A 104 -7.81 7.34 15.35
C GLY A 104 -9.23 7.60 14.82
N ALA A 105 -9.39 8.00 13.56
CA ALA A 105 -10.70 8.11 12.92
C ALA A 105 -11.42 6.76 12.92
N ARG A 106 -12.74 6.80 13.09
CA ARG A 106 -13.63 5.65 13.11
C ARG A 106 -14.74 5.88 12.08
N GLY A 107 -15.26 4.80 11.52
CA GLY A 107 -16.32 4.87 10.49
C GLY A 107 -15.92 4.25 9.16
N GLY A 108 -15.01 3.27 9.16
CA GLY A 108 -14.63 2.52 7.98
C GLY A 108 -13.73 1.34 8.34
N ASP A 109 -13.68 0.36 7.45
CA ASP A 109 -12.90 -0.87 7.62
C ASP A 109 -11.72 -0.96 6.65
N CYS A 110 -11.49 0.07 5.82
CA CYS A 110 -10.34 0.18 4.92
C CYS A 110 -9.51 1.40 5.28
N ALA A 111 -8.20 1.38 5.00
CA ALA A 111 -7.30 2.48 5.38
C ALA A 111 -6.77 3.24 4.16
N ALA A 112 -6.85 4.57 4.23
CA ALA A 112 -6.24 5.47 3.26
C ALA A 112 -5.23 6.41 3.92
N LEU A 113 -4.14 6.71 3.22
CA LEU A 113 -3.23 7.81 3.57
C LEU A 113 -3.82 9.14 3.12
N THR A 114 -3.71 10.15 3.97
CA THR A 114 -4.31 11.47 3.75
C THR A 114 -3.26 12.55 3.50
N HIS A 115 -3.60 13.53 2.64
CA HIS A 115 -2.67 14.61 2.32
C HIS A 115 -2.40 15.57 3.49
N HIS A 116 -3.36 15.72 4.43
CA HIS A 116 -3.19 16.59 5.61
C HIS A 116 -1.98 16.22 6.47
N SER A 117 -1.58 14.94 6.44
CA SER A 117 -0.39 14.44 7.12
C SER A 117 0.84 14.32 6.19
N GLY A 118 0.76 14.82 4.97
CA GLY A 118 1.74 14.55 3.92
C GLY A 118 1.87 13.05 3.62
N PHE A 119 0.76 12.32 3.67
CA PHE A 119 0.68 10.87 3.45
C PHE A 119 1.53 10.04 4.44
N SER A 120 1.62 10.49 5.70
CA SER A 120 2.36 9.76 6.76
C SER A 120 1.46 9.12 7.81
N VAL A 121 0.19 9.51 7.87
CA VAL A 121 -0.80 9.02 8.81
C VAL A 121 -2.00 8.48 8.02
N TRP A 122 -2.43 7.26 8.36
CA TRP A 122 -3.61 6.66 7.75
C TRP A 122 -4.88 6.98 8.53
N ALA A 123 -6.00 6.97 7.84
CA ALA A 123 -7.33 7.12 8.41
C ALA A 123 -8.21 5.95 7.97
N SER A 124 -9.15 5.54 8.82
CA SER A 124 -10.21 4.63 8.39
C SER A 124 -11.13 5.34 7.38
N ALA A 125 -11.59 4.59 6.40
CA ALA A 125 -12.49 5.05 5.36
C ALA A 125 -13.40 3.90 4.89
N GLU A 126 -14.55 4.27 4.33
CA GLU A 126 -15.51 3.34 3.75
C GLU A 126 -14.86 2.60 2.57
N CYS A 127 -14.87 1.27 2.59
CA CYS A 127 -14.21 0.45 1.55
C CYS A 127 -14.78 0.68 0.14
N SER A 128 -16.05 1.07 0.06
CA SER A 128 -16.74 1.42 -1.19
C SER A 128 -16.36 2.81 -1.75
N ALA A 129 -15.63 3.63 -0.99
CA ALA A 129 -15.11 4.90 -1.49
C ALA A 129 -14.08 4.67 -2.60
N LYS A 130 -14.03 5.56 -3.58
CA LYS A 130 -13.07 5.47 -4.68
C LYS A 130 -11.85 6.35 -4.43
N HIS A 131 -10.70 5.73 -4.28
CA HIS A 131 -9.43 6.42 -4.08
C HIS A 131 -8.36 5.89 -5.03
N HIS A 132 -7.33 6.71 -5.22
CA HIS A 132 -6.11 6.27 -5.87
C HIS A 132 -5.44 5.24 -4.96
N TYR A 133 -4.45 4.50 -5.44
CA TYR A 133 -3.86 3.42 -4.66
C TYR A 133 -2.39 3.19 -4.98
N VAL A 134 -1.72 2.46 -4.10
CA VAL A 134 -0.34 2.00 -4.32
C VAL A 134 -0.28 0.49 -4.19
N CYS A 135 0.28 -0.17 -5.19
CA CYS A 135 0.61 -1.59 -5.14
C CYS A 135 2.05 -1.80 -4.65
N LYS A 136 2.31 -2.92 -3.99
CA LYS A 136 3.63 -3.40 -3.57
C LYS A 136 3.82 -4.89 -3.94
N PHE A 137 5.03 -5.28 -4.33
CA PHE A 137 5.46 -6.68 -4.34
C PHE A 137 6.96 -6.83 -4.03
N TYR A 138 7.38 -8.07 -3.75
CA TYR A 138 8.79 -8.50 -3.68
C TYR A 138 9.19 -9.19 -5.01
N PRO A 139 10.26 -8.75 -5.69
CA PRO A 139 10.71 -9.32 -6.97
C PRO A 139 11.28 -10.73 -6.86
#